data_AF-A0A8S3HZX8-F1
#
_entry.id   AF-A0A8S3HZX8-F1
#
_cell.length_a   1.000
_cell.length_b   1.000
_cell.length_c   1.000
_cell.angle_alpha   90.00
_cell.angle_beta   90.00
_cell.angle_gamma   90.00
#
_symmetry.space_group_name_H-M   'P 1'
#
loop_
_entity.id
_entity.type
_entity.pdbx_description
1 polymer ?
#
loop_
_entity_poly.entity_id
_entity_poly.type
_entity_poly.pdbx_seq_one_letter_code
_entity_poly.pdbx_strand_id
1 'polypeptide(L)'
;NMDIEFVLDPYACAKYLMSYTTKPEREMSLLLEETHKECREGNMSVRDEMKKLSGTFFNHRQVSVQEAIYRATKMPLTYSSRGFLFVPSHSNSCKFLKPHNVLKDMDPNDENIYMSNLVDKYFDRPNEPEFDICMADFASEYEILSVNKKVKQPKTPIKRLQTLNFAIKKRCNHNAIIRYPYFNRETDRKLL
;
A
#
# COMPACT_ATOMS: atom_id res chain seq x y z
N ASN A 1 15.71 -5.33 -37.29
CA ASN A 1 16.06 -4.09 -38.01
C ASN A 1 17.10 -3.38 -37.15
N MET A 2 18.33 -3.21 -37.63
CA MET A 2 19.35 -2.44 -36.90
C MET A 2 19.39 -1.04 -37.51
N ASP A 3 18.93 -0.03 -36.77
CA ASP A 3 19.10 1.39 -37.13
C ASP A 3 20.49 1.83 -36.69
N ILE A 4 21.37 2.11 -37.66
CA ILE A 4 22.73 2.61 -37.42
C ILE A 4 22.84 3.97 -38.11
N GLU A 5 22.92 5.03 -37.31
CA GLU A 5 23.05 6.42 -37.77
C GLU A 5 24.22 7.10 -37.06
N PHE A 6 24.86 8.06 -37.74
CA PHE A 6 25.92 8.87 -37.12
C PHE A 6 25.33 9.85 -36.10
N VAL A 7 25.90 9.89 -34.90
CA VAL A 7 25.49 10.83 -33.85
C VAL A 7 26.07 12.20 -34.15
N LEU A 8 25.24 13.10 -34.69
CA LEU A 8 25.62 14.50 -34.99
C LEU A 8 25.32 15.46 -33.83
N ASP A 9 24.37 15.11 -32.96
CA ASP A 9 23.95 15.90 -31.79
C ASP A 9 23.64 14.97 -30.59
N PRO A 10 24.32 15.14 -29.43
CA PRO A 10 24.04 14.38 -28.23
C PRO A 10 22.59 14.48 -27.74
N TYR A 11 21.94 15.63 -27.91
CA TYR A 11 20.54 15.82 -27.49
C TYR A 11 19.59 15.02 -28.39
N ALA A 12 19.78 15.07 -29.71
CA ALA A 12 19.04 14.23 -30.65
C ALA A 12 19.18 12.74 -30.33
N CYS A 13 20.38 12.28 -29.95
CA CYS A 13 20.62 10.90 -29.52
C CYS A 13 19.82 10.53 -28.26
N ALA A 14 19.88 11.36 -27.21
CA ALA A 14 19.12 11.13 -25.98
C ALA A 14 17.60 11.12 -26.23
N LYS A 15 17.11 12.05 -27.06
CA LYS A 15 15.69 12.12 -27.46
C LYS A 15 15.27 10.85 -28.22
N TYR A 16 16.09 10.38 -29.15
CA TYR A 16 15.82 9.13 -29.88
C TYR A 16 15.77 7.94 -28.92
N LEU A 17 16.78 7.79 -28.06
CA LEU A 17 16.82 6.71 -27.07
C LEU A 17 15.59 6.72 -26.17
N MET A 18 15.23 7.88 -25.62
CA MET A 18 14.01 8.02 -24.82
C MET A 18 12.78 7.61 -25.62
N SER A 19 12.59 8.18 -26.82
CA SER A 19 11.42 7.89 -27.67
C SER A 19 11.26 6.40 -27.98
N TYR A 20 12.38 5.69 -28.13
CA TYR A 20 12.40 4.26 -28.37
C TYR A 20 12.06 3.46 -27.11
N THR A 21 12.73 3.78 -25.99
CA THR A 21 12.48 3.10 -24.70
C THR A 21 11.07 3.30 -24.19
N THR A 22 10.46 4.48 -24.43
CA THR A 22 9.11 4.81 -23.96
C THR A 22 8.01 4.54 -25.01
N LYS A 23 8.34 3.86 -26.11
CA LYS A 23 7.38 3.58 -27.19
C LYS A 23 6.18 2.76 -26.70
N PRO A 24 6.35 1.66 -25.92
CA PRO A 24 5.21 0.90 -25.39
C PRO A 24 4.30 1.73 -24.50
N GLU A 25 4.87 2.63 -23.69
CA GLU A 25 4.13 3.54 -22.80
C GLU A 25 3.33 4.56 -23.59
N ARG A 26 3.88 5.08 -24.70
CA ARG A 26 3.16 5.97 -25.61
C ARG A 26 1.97 5.26 -26.27
N GLU A 27 2.19 4.05 -26.79
CA GLU A 27 1.12 3.25 -27.42
C GLU A 27 0.00 2.94 -26.41
N MET A 28 0.36 2.58 -25.18
CA MET A 28 -0.61 2.40 -24.09
C MET A 28 -1.37 3.69 -23.77
N SER A 29 -0.69 4.83 -23.71
CA SER A 29 -1.32 6.11 -23.38
C SER A 29 -2.38 6.51 -24.42
N LEU A 30 -2.07 6.32 -25.71
CA LEU A 30 -3.02 6.58 -26.80
C LEU A 30 -4.27 5.70 -26.68
N LEU A 31 -4.07 4.40 -26.40
CA LEU A 31 -5.17 3.45 -26.25
C LEU A 31 -6.07 3.78 -25.06
N LEU A 32 -5.48 4.20 -23.94
CA LEU A 32 -6.23 4.63 -22.75
C LEU A 32 -7.00 5.93 -23.00
N GLU A 33 -6.42 6.86 -23.75
CA GLU A 33 -7.10 8.12 -24.11
C GLU A 33 -8.31 7.86 -25.03
N GLU A 34 -8.17 6.95 -25.99
CA GLU A 34 -9.28 6.51 -26.84
C GLU A 34 -10.37 5.82 -26.03
N THR A 35 -10.00 4.88 -25.15
CA THR A 35 -10.95 4.22 -24.24
C THR A 35 -11.70 5.22 -23.36
N HIS A 36 -11.00 6.23 -22.85
CA HIS A 36 -11.59 7.29 -22.03
C HIS A 36 -12.59 8.14 -22.83
N LYS A 37 -12.25 8.52 -24.07
CA LYS A 37 -13.15 9.25 -24.97
C LYS A 37 -14.43 8.45 -25.23
N GLU A 38 -14.31 7.17 -25.58
CA GLU A 38 -15.47 6.28 -25.78
C GLU A 38 -16.37 6.18 -24.55
N CYS A 39 -15.78 6.03 -23.35
CA CYS A 39 -16.55 5.97 -22.10
C CYS A 39 -17.35 7.27 -21.85
N ARG A 40 -16.72 8.41 -22.16
CA ARG A 40 -17.32 9.73 -21.98
C ARG A 40 -18.45 9.99 -22.97
N GLU A 41 -18.26 9.60 -24.23
CA GLU A 41 -19.31 9.67 -25.26
C GLU A 41 -20.49 8.74 -24.94
N GLY A 42 -20.22 7.56 -24.38
CA GLY A 42 -21.23 6.62 -23.89
C GLY A 42 -21.91 7.02 -22.57
N ASN A 43 -21.55 8.17 -21.97
CA ASN A 43 -22.04 8.67 -20.68
C ASN A 43 -22.01 7.58 -19.57
N MET A 44 -20.91 6.82 -19.52
CA MET A 44 -20.74 5.74 -18.56
C MET A 44 -20.59 6.28 -17.13
N SER A 45 -21.00 5.50 -16.14
CA SER A 45 -20.71 5.83 -14.74
C SER A 45 -19.20 5.82 -14.49
N VAL A 46 -18.71 6.66 -13.59
CA VAL A 46 -17.27 6.72 -13.22
C VAL A 46 -16.72 5.34 -12.82
N ARG A 47 -17.55 4.52 -12.17
CA ARG A 47 -17.16 3.16 -11.76
C ARG A 47 -16.95 2.25 -12.97
N ASP A 48 -17.83 2.32 -13.96
CA ASP A 48 -17.78 1.44 -15.12
C ASP A 48 -16.73 1.92 -16.13
N GLU A 49 -16.55 3.23 -16.26
CA GLU A 49 -15.41 3.83 -16.95
C GLU A 49 -14.08 3.31 -16.38
N MET A 50 -13.90 3.37 -15.06
CA MET A 50 -12.67 2.90 -14.41
C MET A 50 -12.45 1.40 -14.63
N LYS A 51 -13.50 0.57 -14.62
CA LYS A 51 -13.40 -0.86 -14.96
C LYS A 51 -12.96 -1.06 -16.40
N LYS A 52 -13.55 -0.34 -17.35
CA LYS A 52 -13.22 -0.45 -18.78
C LYS A 52 -11.77 -0.01 -19.02
N LEU A 53 -11.37 1.13 -18.47
CA LEU A 53 -10.00 1.64 -18.56
C LEU A 53 -8.98 0.65 -17.96
N SER A 54 -9.27 0.12 -16.77
CA SER A 54 -8.43 -0.88 -16.12
C SER A 54 -8.34 -2.17 -16.95
N GLY A 55 -9.46 -2.64 -17.51
CA GLY A 55 -9.50 -3.81 -18.38
C GLY A 55 -8.65 -3.61 -19.64
N THR A 56 -8.80 -2.48 -20.32
CA THR A 56 -7.99 -2.14 -21.49
C THR A 56 -6.50 -2.14 -21.14
N PHE A 57 -6.12 -1.49 -20.04
CA PHE A 57 -4.74 -1.47 -19.56
C PHE A 57 -4.19 -2.87 -19.32
N PHE A 58 -4.89 -3.71 -18.55
CA PHE A 58 -4.40 -5.05 -18.21
C PHE A 58 -4.26 -5.97 -19.42
N ASN A 59 -5.14 -5.83 -20.41
CA ASN A 59 -5.14 -6.68 -21.61
C ASN A 59 -4.05 -6.30 -22.63
N HIS A 60 -3.71 -5.02 -22.73
CA HIS A 60 -2.78 -4.53 -23.75
C HIS A 60 -1.38 -4.24 -23.19
N ARG A 61 -1.20 -4.24 -21.87
CA ARG A 61 0.09 -3.92 -21.27
C ARG A 61 1.08 -5.04 -21.54
N GLN A 62 2.13 -4.69 -22.27
CA GLN A 62 3.27 -5.56 -22.48
C GLN A 62 4.06 -5.70 -21.17
N VAL A 63 4.46 -6.93 -20.88
CA VAL A 63 5.25 -7.30 -19.70
C VAL A 63 6.43 -8.13 -20.13
N SER A 64 7.52 -8.06 -19.38
CA SER A 64 8.64 -8.96 -19.60
C SER A 64 8.23 -10.41 -19.27
N VAL A 65 8.91 -11.38 -19.88
CA VAL A 65 8.67 -12.80 -19.62
C VAL A 65 8.88 -13.11 -18.12
N GLN A 66 9.87 -12.48 -17.48
CA GLN A 66 10.12 -12.65 -16.05
C GLN A 66 8.93 -12.15 -15.21
N GLU A 67 8.41 -10.96 -15.52
CA GLU A 67 7.24 -10.41 -14.83
C GLU A 67 5.99 -11.29 -15.05
N ALA A 68 5.81 -11.81 -16.27
CA ALA A 68 4.71 -12.71 -16.60
C ALA A 68 4.76 -14.01 -15.79
N ILE A 69 5.95 -14.64 -15.68
CA ILE A 69 6.15 -15.85 -14.87
C ILE A 69 5.82 -15.57 -13.40
N TYR A 70 6.30 -14.47 -12.83
CA TYR A 70 6.01 -14.10 -11.44
C TYR A 70 4.51 -13.92 -11.21
N ARG A 71 3.81 -13.24 -12.12
CA ARG A 71 2.35 -13.05 -12.04
C ARG A 71 1.58 -14.35 -12.16
N ALA A 72 1.93 -15.21 -13.13
CA ALA A 72 1.27 -16.50 -13.36
C ALA A 72 1.46 -17.48 -12.18
N THR A 73 2.64 -17.48 -11.58
CA THR A 73 2.97 -18.33 -10.43
C THR A 73 2.57 -17.73 -9.08
N LYS A 74 2.01 -16.51 -9.08
CA LYS A 74 1.68 -15.74 -7.87
C LYS A 74 2.89 -15.53 -6.95
N MET A 75 4.09 -15.45 -7.53
CA MET A 75 5.29 -15.09 -6.80
C MET A 75 5.30 -13.58 -6.52
N PRO A 76 5.75 -13.15 -5.34
CA PRO A 76 5.86 -11.73 -5.03
C PRO A 76 6.94 -11.07 -5.90
N LEU A 77 6.60 -9.94 -6.52
CA LEU A 77 7.51 -9.17 -7.39
C LEU A 77 8.66 -8.51 -6.62
N THR A 78 8.50 -8.33 -5.30
CA THR A 78 9.52 -7.79 -4.42
C THR A 78 9.66 -8.69 -3.20
N TYR A 79 10.91 -8.92 -2.80
CA TYR A 79 11.24 -9.57 -1.54
C TYR A 79 11.96 -8.57 -0.66
N SER A 80 11.54 -8.48 0.60
CA SER A 80 12.25 -7.76 1.63
C SER A 80 12.46 -8.68 2.81
N SER A 81 13.67 -8.67 3.37
CA SER A 81 13.97 -9.37 4.62
C SER A 81 13.27 -8.72 5.82
N ARG A 82 12.87 -7.46 5.69
CA ARG A 82 12.23 -6.67 6.75
C ARG A 82 10.90 -6.08 6.28
N GLY A 83 9.87 -6.19 7.11
CA GLY A 83 8.63 -5.44 6.90
C GLY A 83 8.88 -3.95 7.11
N PHE A 84 8.10 -3.11 6.44
CA PHE A 84 8.06 -1.67 6.69
C PHE A 84 6.70 -1.29 7.28
N LEU A 85 6.70 -0.33 8.19
CA LEU A 85 5.51 0.18 8.87
C LEU A 85 5.51 1.70 8.84
N PHE A 86 4.33 2.28 8.67
CA PHE A 86 4.12 3.72 8.81
C PHE A 86 3.57 4.00 10.19
N VAL A 87 4.25 4.85 10.95
CA VAL A 87 3.80 5.30 12.26
C VAL A 87 3.15 6.68 12.09
N PRO A 88 1.84 6.82 12.38
CA PRO A 88 1.17 8.10 12.25
C PRO A 88 1.76 9.08 13.26
N SER A 89 2.26 10.22 12.78
CA SER A 89 2.87 11.26 13.61
C SER A 89 1.94 12.46 13.84
N HIS A 90 0.75 12.47 13.24
CA HIS A 90 -0.22 13.57 13.31
C HIS A 90 -1.52 13.16 14.00
N SER A 91 -2.18 14.14 14.60
CA SER A 91 -3.51 14.02 15.21
C SER A 91 -4.60 13.61 14.21
N ASN A 92 -4.51 14.09 12.97
CA ASN A 92 -5.44 13.77 11.88
C ASN A 92 -5.02 12.52 11.09
N SER A 93 -4.67 11.43 11.78
CA SER A 93 -4.40 10.16 11.10
C SER A 93 -5.67 9.65 10.41
N CYS A 94 -5.58 9.21 9.16
CA CYS A 94 -6.69 8.56 8.46
C CYS A 94 -7.19 7.35 9.27
N LYS A 95 -8.46 7.38 9.68
CA LYS A 95 -9.14 6.28 10.38
C LYS A 95 -10.06 5.57 9.39
N PHE A 96 -10.05 4.25 9.43
CA PHE A 96 -10.99 3.45 8.66
C PHE A 96 -12.27 3.27 9.46
N LEU A 97 -13.41 3.38 8.78
CA LEU A 97 -14.69 2.95 9.33
C LEU A 97 -14.69 1.43 9.51
N LYS A 98 -15.45 0.94 10.48
CA LYS A 98 -15.75 -0.49 10.60
C LYS A 98 -16.42 -0.99 9.30
N PRO A 99 -16.28 -2.28 8.95
CA PRO A 99 -16.92 -2.84 7.78
C PRO A 99 -18.43 -2.56 7.77
N HIS A 100 -18.99 -2.32 6.59
CA HIS A 100 -20.39 -1.91 6.44
C HIS A 100 -21.39 -2.86 7.13
N ASN A 101 -21.14 -4.17 7.12
CA ASN A 101 -21.98 -5.14 7.83
C ASN A 101 -21.96 -4.93 9.34
N VAL A 102 -20.78 -4.66 9.92
CA VAL A 102 -20.63 -4.39 11.35
C VAL A 102 -21.36 -3.09 11.72
N LEU A 103 -21.26 -2.05 10.89
CA LEU A 103 -21.94 -0.78 11.13
C LEU A 103 -23.47 -0.89 11.09
N LYS A 104 -24.02 -1.80 10.27
CA LYS A 104 -25.47 -2.03 10.19
C LYS A 104 -26.05 -2.68 11.44
N ASP A 105 -25.26 -3.54 12.08
CA ASP A 105 -25.65 -4.28 13.28
C ASP A 105 -25.36 -3.51 14.57
N MET A 106 -24.68 -2.36 14.48
CA MET A 106 -24.38 -1.48 15.61
C MET A 106 -25.59 -0.65 16.03
N ASP A 107 -25.62 -0.25 17.30
CA ASP A 107 -26.62 0.69 17.80
C ASP A 107 -26.49 2.03 17.06
N PRO A 108 -27.61 2.66 16.63
CA PRO A 108 -27.57 3.94 15.94
C PRO A 108 -26.89 5.09 16.72
N ASN A 109 -26.80 4.97 18.06
CA ASN A 109 -26.17 5.95 18.93
C ASN A 109 -24.72 5.56 19.33
N ASP A 110 -24.18 4.45 18.83
CA ASP A 110 -22.79 4.07 19.09
C ASP A 110 -21.83 4.93 18.27
N GLU A 111 -21.08 5.80 18.95
CA GLU A 111 -20.09 6.70 18.33
C GLU A 111 -18.80 5.99 17.92
N ASN A 112 -18.57 4.74 18.34
CA ASN A 112 -17.37 3.97 18.03
C ASN A 112 -17.44 3.34 16.62
N ILE A 113 -17.60 4.16 15.59
CA ILE A 113 -17.73 3.71 14.19
C ILE A 113 -16.38 3.38 13.52
N TYR A 114 -15.26 3.66 14.19
CA TYR A 114 -13.92 3.51 13.65
C TYR A 114 -13.27 2.18 14.01
N MET A 115 -12.34 1.72 13.17
CA MET A 115 -11.46 0.58 13.47
C MET A 115 -10.31 1.01 14.37
N SER A 116 -9.86 0.09 15.23
CA SER A 116 -8.69 0.34 16.08
C SER A 116 -7.39 0.43 15.27
N ASN A 117 -6.69 1.54 15.43
CA ASN A 117 -5.44 1.83 14.74
C ASN A 117 -4.22 1.38 15.57
N LEU A 118 -3.01 1.73 15.13
CA LEU A 118 -1.78 1.43 15.86
C LEU A 118 -1.73 2.12 17.23
N VAL A 119 -2.22 3.36 17.30
CA VAL A 119 -2.22 4.19 18.52
C VAL A 119 -3.09 3.55 19.59
N ASP A 120 -4.32 3.16 19.23
CA ASP A 120 -5.26 2.50 20.15
C ASP A 120 -4.65 1.21 20.71
N LYS A 121 -3.99 0.42 19.87
CA LYS A 121 -3.33 -0.84 20.25
C LYS A 121 -2.08 -0.63 21.11
N TYR A 122 -1.38 0.48 20.90
CA TYR A 122 -0.27 0.88 21.75
C TYR A 122 -0.75 1.31 23.13
N PHE A 123 -1.83 2.07 23.23
CA PHE A 123 -2.42 2.43 24.53
C PHE A 123 -3.02 1.22 25.26
N ASP A 124 -3.52 0.23 24.53
CA ASP A 124 -4.07 -1.02 25.07
C ASP A 124 -3.02 -2.13 25.31
N ARG A 125 -1.72 -1.79 25.26
CA ARG A 125 -0.61 -2.74 25.52
C ARG A 125 -0.63 -3.25 26.96
N PRO A 126 -0.08 -4.44 27.26
CA PRO A 126 -0.01 -4.95 28.63
C PRO A 126 0.77 -4.02 29.56
N ASN A 127 0.31 -3.86 30.81
CA ASN A 127 0.98 -3.08 31.85
C ASN A 127 2.15 -3.86 32.46
N GLU A 128 3.14 -4.21 31.65
CA GLU A 128 4.38 -4.86 32.10
C GLU A 128 5.57 -3.94 31.81
N PRO A 129 6.64 -3.96 32.62
CA PRO A 129 7.80 -3.09 32.44
C PRO A 129 8.51 -3.29 31.08
N GLU A 130 8.35 -4.46 30.45
CA GLU A 130 8.85 -4.72 29.09
C GLU A 130 8.19 -3.80 28.03
N PHE A 131 6.98 -3.29 28.31
CA PHE A 131 6.20 -2.45 27.41
C PHE A 131 6.28 -0.96 27.76
N ASP A 132 7.19 -0.56 28.64
CA ASP A 132 7.53 0.85 28.87
C ASP A 132 8.49 1.36 27.78
N ILE A 133 8.02 1.28 26.54
CA ILE A 133 8.73 1.66 25.32
C ILE A 133 7.87 2.62 24.52
N CYS A 134 8.47 3.42 23.65
CA CYS A 134 7.71 4.34 22.82
C CYS A 134 6.89 3.60 21.74
N MET A 135 5.88 4.29 21.17
CA MET A 135 5.03 3.72 20.12
C MET A 135 5.81 3.27 18.88
N ALA A 136 6.90 3.97 18.54
CA ALA A 136 7.74 3.62 17.40
C ALA A 136 8.46 2.28 17.63
N ASP A 137 9.09 2.11 18.80
CA ASP A 137 9.77 0.86 19.18
C ASP A 137 8.77 -0.29 19.30
N PHE A 138 7.60 -0.03 19.90
CA PHE A 138 6.51 -1.01 19.96
C PHE A 138 6.11 -1.50 18.57
N ALA A 139 5.89 -0.58 17.62
CA ALA A 139 5.52 -0.93 16.24
C ALA A 139 6.64 -1.67 15.51
N SER A 140 7.90 -1.32 15.78
CA SER A 140 9.06 -1.93 15.14
C SER A 140 9.34 -3.35 15.66
N GLU A 141 9.32 -3.55 16.98
CA GLU A 141 9.67 -4.80 17.65
C GLU A 141 8.52 -5.81 17.73
N TYR A 142 7.27 -5.35 17.80
CA TYR A 142 6.12 -6.23 17.99
C TYR A 142 5.26 -6.34 16.73
N GLU A 143 4.75 -7.54 16.51
CA GLU A 143 3.76 -7.83 15.49
C GLU A 143 2.38 -7.95 16.14
N ILE A 144 1.42 -7.19 15.62
CA ILE A 144 0.01 -7.26 16.04
C ILE A 144 -0.67 -8.41 15.29
N LEU A 145 -1.30 -9.29 16.06
CA LEU A 145 -2.02 -10.46 15.59
C LEU A 145 -3.50 -10.34 15.95
N SER A 146 -4.38 -10.70 15.02
CA SER A 146 -5.79 -10.95 15.37
C SER A 146 -5.87 -12.22 16.21
N VAL A 147 -6.65 -12.20 17.29
CA VAL A 147 -6.85 -13.36 18.18
C VAL A 147 -7.40 -14.58 17.42
N ASN A 148 -8.16 -14.34 16.34
CA ASN A 148 -8.73 -15.41 15.51
C ASN A 148 -7.66 -16.14 14.67
N LYS A 149 -6.48 -15.56 14.49
CA LYS A 149 -5.40 -16.13 13.69
C LYS A 149 -4.55 -17.07 14.56
N LYS A 150 -4.80 -18.39 14.46
CA LYS A 150 -3.98 -19.40 15.14
C LYS A 150 -2.55 -19.40 14.55
N VAL A 151 -1.56 -19.02 15.37
CA VAL A 151 -0.15 -19.17 15.01
C VAL A 151 0.30 -20.57 15.41
N LYS A 152 0.64 -21.41 14.42
CA LYS A 152 1.24 -22.73 14.67
C LYS A 152 2.65 -22.51 15.25
N GLN A 153 2.90 -23.01 16.46
CA GLN A 153 4.20 -22.96 17.16
C GLN A 153 4.86 -21.57 17.18
N PRO A 154 4.43 -20.67 18.08
CA PRO A 154 5.02 -19.35 18.16
C PRO A 154 6.44 -19.40 18.75
N LYS A 155 7.42 -18.87 17.98
CA LYS A 155 8.83 -18.73 18.43
C LYS A 155 9.03 -17.79 19.63
N THR A 156 8.11 -16.86 19.86
CA THR A 156 8.14 -15.86 20.95
C THR A 156 6.78 -15.84 21.62
N PRO A 157 6.71 -15.48 22.92
CA PRO A 157 5.45 -15.48 23.67
C PRO A 157 4.44 -14.52 23.03
N ILE A 158 3.19 -14.97 22.97
CA ILE A 158 2.06 -14.16 22.52
C ILE A 158 1.37 -13.60 23.77
N LYS A 159 1.30 -12.28 23.88
CA LYS A 159 0.58 -11.59 24.97
C LYS A 159 -0.67 -10.92 24.41
N ARG A 160 -1.80 -11.00 25.10
CA ARG A 160 -3.05 -10.35 24.67
C ARG A 160 -3.01 -8.87 25.03
N LEU A 161 -3.66 -8.04 24.22
CA LEU A 161 -3.97 -6.68 24.64
C LEU A 161 -5.05 -6.68 25.73
N GLN A 162 -5.22 -5.57 26.44
CA GLN A 162 -6.07 -5.51 27.63
C GLN A 162 -7.56 -5.57 27.27
N THR A 163 -7.99 -4.72 26.35
CA THR A 163 -9.41 -4.52 26.02
C THR A 163 -9.72 -4.98 24.60
N LEU A 164 -8.82 -4.74 23.66
CA LEU A 164 -9.01 -5.03 22.25
C LEU A 164 -8.75 -6.52 21.97
N ASN A 165 -9.50 -7.08 21.03
CA ASN A 165 -9.37 -8.47 20.56
C ASN A 165 -8.14 -8.67 19.64
N PHE A 166 -6.98 -8.21 20.09
CA PHE A 166 -5.69 -8.42 19.44
C PHE A 166 -4.67 -8.99 20.44
N ALA A 167 -3.63 -9.58 19.88
CA ALA A 167 -2.47 -10.03 20.63
C ALA A 167 -1.20 -9.48 19.99
N ILE A 168 -0.12 -9.42 20.76
CA ILE A 168 1.19 -8.98 20.32
C ILE A 168 2.19 -10.10 20.48
N LYS A 169 3.15 -10.14 19.56
CA LYS A 169 4.25 -11.09 19.56
C LYS A 169 5.53 -10.37 19.16
N LYS A 170 6.62 -10.59 19.89
CA LYS A 170 7.93 -10.02 19.53
C LYS A 170 8.43 -10.62 18.21
N ARG A 171 8.89 -9.78 17.28
CA ARG A 171 9.47 -10.23 16.01
C ARG A 171 10.79 -10.96 16.26
N CYS A 172 10.97 -12.10 15.60
CA CYS A 172 12.11 -12.98 15.89
C CYS A 172 13.32 -12.75 15.00
N ASN A 173 13.12 -12.33 13.74
CA ASN A 173 14.20 -12.22 12.77
C ASN A 173 14.75 -10.79 12.72
N HIS A 174 13.89 -9.84 12.34
CA HIS A 174 14.27 -8.44 12.19
C HIS A 174 13.13 -7.53 12.63
N ASN A 175 13.52 -6.42 13.27
CA ASN A 175 12.63 -5.31 13.56
C ASN A 175 12.13 -4.69 12.25
N ALA A 176 10.89 -4.23 12.25
CA ALA A 176 10.30 -3.60 11.08
C ALA A 176 10.86 -2.18 10.89
N ILE A 177 11.13 -1.81 9.64
CA ILE A 177 11.66 -0.49 9.30
C ILE A 177 10.52 0.52 9.37
N ILE A 178 10.68 1.54 10.21
CA ILE A 178 9.74 2.65 10.27
C ILE A 178 9.97 3.56 9.08
N ARG A 179 8.89 3.86 8.35
CA ARG A 179 8.88 4.84 7.27
C ARG A 179 8.01 6.01 7.70
N TYR A 180 8.47 7.21 7.36
CA TYR A 180 7.70 8.43 7.51
C TYR A 180 7.22 8.85 6.13
N PRO A 181 5.99 9.38 6.00
CA PRO A 181 5.61 10.03 4.76
C PRO A 181 6.56 11.21 4.50
N TYR A 182 6.87 11.45 3.23
CA TYR A 182 7.68 12.60 2.84
C TYR A 182 6.85 13.86 3.07
N PHE A 183 7.25 14.67 4.04
CA PHE A 183 6.63 15.97 4.31
C PHE A 183 7.30 17.04 3.46
N ASN A 184 6.51 17.75 2.67
CA ASN A 184 6.97 18.94 1.99
C ASN A 184 6.40 20.16 2.73
N ARG A 185 7.31 20.90 3.38
CA ARG A 185 6.97 22.07 4.22
C ARG A 185 6.15 23.13 3.48
N GLU A 186 6.30 23.24 2.16
CA GLU A 186 5.63 24.28 1.36
C GLU A 186 4.18 23.90 1.04
N THR A 187 3.91 22.63 0.75
CA THR A 187 2.55 22.13 0.44
C THR A 187 1.73 21.80 1.69
N ASP A 188 2.37 21.34 2.77
CA ASP A 188 1.68 20.80 3.96
C ASP A 188 1.39 21.85 5.05
N ARG A 189 1.60 23.14 4.75
CA ARG A 189 1.45 24.26 5.70
C ARG A 189 0.03 24.45 6.26
N LYS A 190 -0.97 23.80 5.66
CA LYS A 190 -2.39 23.81 6.10
C LYS A 190 -2.75 22.66 7.05
N LEU A 191 -1.80 21.80 7.40
CA LEU A 191 -2.03 20.61 8.24
C LEU A 191 -1.33 20.67 9.62
N LEU A 192 -0.72 21.82 9.95
CA LEU A 192 -0.20 22.19 11.27
C LEU A 192 -1.12 23.22 11.91
#